data_AF-A0A920G604-F1
#
_entry.id   AF-A0A920G604-F1
#
_cell.length_a   1.000
_cell.length_b   1.000
_cell.length_c   1.000
_cell.angle_alpha   90.00
_cell.angle_beta   90.00
_cell.angle_gamma   90.00
#
_symmetry.space_group_name_H-M   'P 1'
#
loop_
_entity.id
_entity.type
_entity.pdbx_description
1 polymer ?
#
loop_
_entity_poly.entity_id
_entity_poly.type
_entity_poly.pdbx_seq_one_letter_code
_entity_poly.pdbx_strand_id
1 'polypeptide(L)'
;MDDVREALSDLGVQGLTVTEVKGFGRQRGHTELYRGAEYVVDFVPKLKLEIAAPDEQVEAIVEAVVAAAHTGKTGDGKIFVCPLEQAVRIRTAETGVEAI
;
A
#
# COMPACT_ATOMS: atom_id res chain seq x y z
N MET A 1 0.31 -1.12 -10.13
CA MET A 1 -0.87 -1.11 -9.22
C MET A 1 -1.76 -2.27 -9.59
N ASP A 2 -2.07 -2.42 -10.88
CA ASP A 2 -2.79 -3.56 -11.41
C ASP A 2 -2.15 -4.90 -11.03
N ASP A 3 -0.83 -5.06 -11.19
CA ASP A 3 -0.11 -6.29 -10.81
C ASP A 3 -0.28 -6.66 -9.32
N VAL A 4 -0.24 -5.65 -8.44
CA VAL A 4 -0.43 -5.85 -6.99
C VAL A 4 -1.87 -6.24 -6.69
N ARG A 5 -2.84 -5.61 -7.36
CA ARG A 5 -4.26 -5.94 -7.20
C ARG A 5 -4.56 -7.35 -7.69
N GLU A 6 -3.98 -7.78 -8.81
CA GLU A 6 -4.15 -9.12 -9.36
C GLU A 6 -3.56 -10.18 -8.41
N ALA A 7 -2.32 -9.98 -7.95
CA ALA A 7 -1.68 -10.88 -7.00
C ALA A 7 -2.46 -11.04 -5.68
N LEU A 8 -3.06 -9.95 -5.18
CA LEU A 8 -3.93 -9.98 -4.00
C LEU A 8 -5.26 -10.72 -4.28
N SER A 9 -5.82 -10.53 -5.47
CA SER A 9 -7.06 -11.21 -5.88
C SER A 9 -6.87 -12.72 -5.98
N ASP A 10 -5.71 -13.19 -6.47
CA ASP A 10 -5.39 -14.62 -6.56
C ASP A 10 -5.26 -15.28 -5.17
N LEU A 11 -4.91 -14.49 -4.15
CA LEU A 11 -4.91 -14.92 -2.74
C LEU A 11 -6.29 -14.83 -2.07
N GLY A 12 -7.33 -14.40 -2.80
CA GLY A 12 -8.68 -14.25 -2.26
C GLY A 12 -8.89 -12.97 -1.44
N VAL A 13 -8.00 -11.98 -1.53
CA VAL A 13 -8.19 -10.67 -0.88
C VAL A 13 -9.22 -9.86 -1.69
N GLN A 14 -10.42 -9.71 -1.14
CA GLN A 14 -11.56 -9.10 -1.86
C GLN A 14 -11.70 -7.59 -1.63
N GLY A 15 -10.99 -7.03 -0.65
CA GLY A 15 -11.13 -5.63 -0.26
C GLY A 15 -9.80 -4.98 0.08
N LEU A 16 -9.60 -3.75 -0.40
CA LEU A 16 -8.48 -2.89 -0.03
C LEU A 16 -8.89 -1.42 -0.13
N THR A 17 -8.21 -0.56 0.62
CA THR A 17 -8.33 0.89 0.50
C THR A 17 -7.06 1.46 -0.13
N VAL A 18 -7.23 2.38 -1.09
CA VAL A 18 -6.12 3.10 -1.72
C VAL A 18 -6.19 4.57 -1.35
N THR A 19 -5.07 5.14 -0.94
CA THR A 19 -4.92 6.59 -0.72
C THR A 19 -3.70 7.11 -1.46
N GLU A 20 -3.84 8.21 -2.17
CA GLU A 20 -2.68 8.93 -2.74
C GLU A 20 -1.93 9.68 -1.63
N VAL A 21 -0.63 9.43 -1.52
CA VAL A 21 0.23 10.05 -0.51
C VAL A 21 1.49 10.61 -1.15
N LYS A 22 2.22 11.40 -0.36
CA LYS A 22 3.52 11.97 -0.74
C LYS A 22 4.60 11.38 0.14
N GLY A 23 5.57 10.68 -0.45
CA GLY A 23 6.68 10.06 0.26
C GLY A 23 7.94 10.91 0.19
N PHE A 24 8.65 11.01 1.31
CA PHE A 24 9.99 11.60 1.41
C PHE A 24 11.01 10.51 1.74
N GLY A 25 12.22 10.56 1.17
CA GLY A 25 13.26 9.60 1.49
C GLY A 25 14.47 9.60 0.57
N ARG A 26 15.12 8.43 0.44
CA ARG A 26 16.34 8.26 -0.37
C ARG A 26 16.12 8.43 -1.87
N GLN A 27 14.86 8.31 -2.33
CA GLN A 27 14.50 8.71 -3.67
C GLN A 27 14.57 10.23 -3.71
N ARG A 28 15.70 10.76 -4.22
CA ARG A 28 15.93 12.20 -4.30
C ARG A 28 14.80 12.85 -5.08
N GLY A 29 14.31 13.96 -4.56
CA GLY A 29 13.47 14.88 -5.29
C GLY A 29 14.11 15.33 -6.60
N HIS A 30 13.29 15.68 -7.59
CA HIS A 30 13.76 16.34 -8.82
C HIS A 30 13.59 17.85 -8.63
N THR A 31 14.52 18.65 -9.14
CA THR A 31 14.32 20.11 -9.23
C THR A 31 13.40 20.38 -10.41
N GLU A 32 12.20 20.88 -10.16
CA GLU A 32 11.29 21.33 -11.21
C GLU A 32 11.35 22.85 -11.33
N LEU A 33 11.47 23.36 -12.55
CA LEU A 33 11.28 24.78 -12.82
C LEU A 33 9.79 25.09 -12.87
N TYR A 34 9.28 25.81 -11.87
CA TYR A 34 7.90 26.31 -11.88
C TYR A 34 7.91 27.84 -11.99
N ARG A 35 7.38 28.37 -13.11
CA ARG A 35 7.34 29.81 -13.43
C ARG A 35 8.70 30.53 -13.28
N GLY A 36 9.79 29.88 -13.68
CA GLY A 36 11.13 30.48 -13.67
C GLY A 36 11.82 30.50 -12.30
N ALA A 37 11.24 29.89 -11.26
CA ALA A 37 11.89 29.62 -9.99
C ALA A 37 12.17 28.11 -9.86
N GLU A 38 13.36 27.76 -9.37
CA GLU A 38 13.71 26.38 -9.03
C GLU A 38 12.95 25.96 -7.76
N TYR A 39 12.12 24.92 -7.87
CA TYR A 39 11.52 24.27 -6.71
C TYR A 39 12.14 22.88 -6.56
N VAL A 40 12.75 22.63 -5.40
CA VAL A 40 13.17 21.29 -5.01
C VAL A 40 11.92 20.53 -4.59
N VAL A 41 11.52 19.53 -5.37
CA VAL A 41 10.36 18.70 -5.05
C VAL A 41 10.82 17.59 -4.11
N ASP A 42 10.81 17.87 -2.80
CA ASP A 42 11.25 16.90 -1.77
C ASP A 42 10.38 15.63 -1.71
N PHE A 43 9.12 15.72 -2.13
CA PHE A 43 8.14 14.65 -1.98
C PHE A 43 7.74 14.04 -3.32
N VAL A 44 7.80 12.72 -3.41
CA VAL A 44 7.38 11.96 -4.60
C VAL A 44 5.99 11.35 -4.36
N PRO A 45 5.04 11.46 -5.31
CA PRO A 45 3.75 10.78 -5.21
C PRO A 45 3.90 9.26 -5.05
N LYS A 46 3.08 8.68 -4.18
CA LYS A 46 3.01 7.24 -3.88
C LYS A 46 1.56 6.84 -3.64
N LEU A 47 1.29 5.54 -3.74
CA LEU A 47 0.03 4.94 -3.30
C LEU A 47 0.26 4.27 -1.95
N LYS A 48 -0.64 4.55 -1.00
CA LYS A 48 -0.78 3.79 0.24
C LYS A 48 -1.91 2.79 0.05
N LEU A 49 -1.60 1.51 0.26
CA LEU A 49 -2.57 0.42 0.27
C LEU A 49 -2.80 0.00 1.72
N GLU A 50 -4.06 -0.11 2.11
CA GLU A 50 -4.48 -0.57 3.42
C GLU A 50 -5.39 -1.80 3.25
N ILE A 51 -4.97 -2.91 3.85
CA ILE A 51 -5.60 -4.22 3.71
C ILE A 51 -5.78 -4.77 5.12
N ALA A 52 -7.02 -5.14 5.47
CA ALA A 52 -7.29 -5.95 6.66
C ALA A 52 -7.29 -7.42 6.22
N ALA A 53 -6.61 -8.28 6.98
CA ALA A 53 -6.47 -9.70 6.65
C ALA A 53 -6.45 -10.55 7.93
N PRO A 54 -6.87 -11.82 7.87
CA PRO A 54 -6.62 -12.79 8.93
C PRO A 54 -5.12 -13.01 9.14
N ASP A 55 -4.69 -13.23 10.38
CA ASP A 55 -3.26 -13.42 10.73
C ASP A 55 -2.56 -14.50 9.88
N GLU A 56 -3.26 -15.59 9.57
CA GLU A 56 -2.75 -16.70 8.77
C GLU A 56 -2.46 -16.33 7.30
N GLN A 57 -3.05 -15.26 6.78
CA GLN A 57 -2.85 -14.79 5.40
C GLN A 57 -1.81 -13.66 5.30
N VAL A 58 -1.42 -13.05 6.42
CA VAL A 58 -0.55 -11.85 6.43
C VAL A 58 0.77 -12.11 5.71
N GLU A 59 1.43 -13.24 6.00
CA GLU A 59 2.72 -13.57 5.38
C GLU A 59 2.59 -13.73 3.86
N ALA A 60 1.60 -14.49 3.39
CA ALA A 60 1.35 -14.69 1.97
C ALA A 60 1.03 -13.37 1.23
N ILE A 61 0.26 -12.48 1.87
CA ILE A 61 -0.05 -11.15 1.32
C ILE A 61 1.22 -10.30 1.20
N VAL A 62 2.07 -10.28 2.23
CA VAL A 62 3.33 -9.53 2.20
C VAL A 62 4.22 -10.04 1.06
N GLU A 63 4.39 -11.36 0.93
CA GLU A 63 5.20 -11.95 -0.12
C GLU A 63 4.67 -11.61 -1.52
N ALA A 64 3.37 -11.71 -1.74
CA ALA A 64 2.73 -11.37 -3.02
C ALA A 64 2.92 -9.89 -3.37
N VAL A 65 2.74 -8.98 -2.41
CA VAL A 65 2.94 -7.55 -2.65
C VAL A 65 4.42 -7.25 -2.94
N VAL A 66 5.35 -7.87 -2.22
CA VAL A 66 6.78 -7.73 -2.50
C VAL A 66 7.09 -8.22 -3.91
N ALA A 67 6.64 -9.40 -4.29
CA ALA A 67 6.91 -9.97 -5.60
C ALA A 67 6.35 -9.11 -6.75
N ALA A 68 5.14 -8.58 -6.59
CA ALA A 68 4.47 -7.77 -7.60
C ALA A 68 4.99 -6.32 -7.67
N ALA A 69 5.38 -5.71 -6.54
CA ALA A 69 5.79 -4.31 -6.48
C ALA A 69 7.31 -4.08 -6.60
N HIS A 70 8.12 -5.12 -6.47
CA HIS A 70 9.58 -5.01 -6.47
C HIS A 70 10.14 -4.78 -7.88
N THR A 71 10.78 -3.63 -8.07
CA THR A 71 11.51 -3.29 -9.31
C THR A 71 13.03 -3.36 -9.13
N GLY A 72 13.50 -3.49 -7.89
CA GLY A 72 14.91 -3.46 -7.53
C GLY A 72 15.51 -2.05 -7.50
N LYS A 73 14.68 -1.01 -7.61
CA LYS A 73 15.11 0.40 -7.64
C LYS A 73 14.75 1.11 -6.34
N THR A 74 15.50 2.18 -6.05
CA THR A 74 15.16 3.07 -4.94
C THR A 74 13.77 3.66 -5.15
N GLY A 75 12.85 3.38 -4.22
CA GLY A 75 11.49 3.92 -4.27
C GLY A 75 10.38 2.87 -4.30
N ASP A 76 10.70 1.58 -4.34
CA ASP A 76 9.71 0.47 -4.33
C ASP A 76 8.76 0.53 -3.11
N GLY A 77 9.16 1.21 -2.04
CA GLY A 77 8.28 1.52 -0.91
C GLY A 77 8.63 0.73 0.33
N LYS A 78 7.65 0.55 1.21
CA LYS A 78 7.73 -0.20 2.45
C LYS A 78 6.38 -0.84 2.74
N ILE A 79 6.41 -1.99 3.42
CA ILE A 79 5.22 -2.63 3.97
C ILE A 79 5.35 -2.57 5.48
N PHE A 80 4.25 -2.21 6.15
CA PHE A 80 4.14 -2.23 7.60
C PHE A 80 3.00 -3.16 7.98
N VAL A 81 3.25 -4.03 8.95
CA VAL A 81 2.23 -4.92 9.51
C VAL A 81 1.87 -4.37 10.88
N CYS A 82 0.61 -3.99 11.06
CA CYS A 82 0.07 -3.48 12.31
C CYS A 82 -1.08 -4.39 12.74
N PRO A 83 -1.12 -4.84 14.01
CA PRO A 83 -2.25 -5.65 14.49
C PRO A 83 -3.53 -4.81 14.52
N LEU A 84 -4.64 -5.41 14.11
CA LEU A 84 -5.99 -4.86 14.27
C LEU A 84 -6.67 -5.56 15.44
N GLU A 85 -7.02 -4.81 16.48
CA GLU A 85 -7.71 -5.37 17.65
C GLU A 85 -9.14 -5.82 17.32
N GLN A 86 -9.81 -5.12 16.40
CA GLN A 86 -11.18 -5.43 16.00
C GLN A 86 -11.48 -4.91 14.58
N ALA A 87 -12.22 -5.71 13.82
CA ALA A 87 -12.87 -5.29 12.58
C ALA A 87 -14.39 -5.42 12.73
N VAL A 88 -15.16 -4.52 12.10
CA VAL A 88 -16.63 -4.56 12.08
C VAL A 88 -17.13 -4.23 10.67
N ARG A 89 -17.93 -5.11 10.08
CA ARG A 89 -18.54 -4.89 8.76
C ARG A 89 -19.83 -4.10 8.94
N ILE A 90 -19.86 -2.85 8.50
CA ILE A 90 -21.02 -1.93 8.67
C ILE A 90 -22.34 -2.54 8.15
N ARG A 91 -22.30 -3.24 7.02
CA ARG A 91 -23.50 -3.78 6.35
C ARG A 91 -24.19 -4.89 7.15
N THR A 92 -23.43 -5.73 7.85
CA THR A 92 -23.92 -6.97 8.49
C THR A 92 -23.70 -6.99 10.00
N ALA A 93 -22.95 -6.04 10.54
CA ALA A 93 -22.46 -6.02 11.92
C ALA A 93 -21.59 -7.23 12.32
N GLU A 94 -21.10 -8.02 11.34
CA GLU A 94 -20.11 -9.06 11.58
C GLU A 94 -18.84 -8.44 12.17
N THR A 95 -18.13 -9.21 13.00
CA THR A 95 -16.93 -8.76 13.71
C THR A 95 -15.78 -9.74 13.54
N GLY A 96 -14.55 -9.26 13.77
CA GLY A 96 -13.35 -10.10 13.67
C GLY A 96 -13.09 -10.55 12.23
N VAL A 97 -12.73 -11.82 12.05
CA VAL A 97 -12.38 -12.39 10.74
C VAL A 97 -13.57 -12.37 9.77
N GLU A 98 -14.80 -12.62 10.25
CA GLU A 98 -16.02 -12.58 9.40
C GLU A 98 -16.28 -11.19 8.79
N ALA A 99 -15.75 -10.14 9.44
CA ALA A 99 -15.88 -8.76 8.97
C ALA A 99 -14.94 -8.40 7.81
N ILE A 100 -13.91 -9.22 7.58
CA ILE A 100 -12.88 -9.05 6.56
C ILE A 100 -13.35 -9.80 5.32
#